data_AF-A0A847DFL6-F1
#
_entry.id   AF-A0A847DFL6-F1
#
_cell.length_a   1.000
_cell.length_b   1.000
_cell.length_c   1.000
_cell.angle_alpha   90.00
_cell.angle_beta   90.00
_cell.angle_gamma   90.00
#
_symmetry.space_group_name_H-M   'P 1'
#
loop_
_entity.id
_entity.type
_entity.pdbx_description
1 polymer ?
#
loop_
_entity_poly.entity_id
_entity_poly.type
_entity_poly.pdbx_seq_one_letter_code
_entity_poly.pdbx_strand_id
1 'polypeptide(L)'
;MNPFVDKMIRAARLDITLYEEVERDKTVTFESMMVVVLASIASGIGLMGKGGFAGLITGTLVALITWLIWAYLCFFIGTKFLPEQDTSADYGELLRTLGFASSPGIVRILGIIPGLGQIISFLAGIWMLVAMVIAVRQALDYKSTPRAVGVCIIGWIVQAVIMFIIFKIFK
;
A
#
# COMPACT_ATOMS: atom_id res chain seq x y z
N MET A 1 20.56 4.59 13.55
CA MET A 1 19.80 4.71 12.27
C MET A 1 18.55 5.52 12.54
N ASN A 2 18.03 6.32 11.60
CA ASN A 2 16.78 7.07 11.83
C ASN A 2 15.62 6.07 12.02
N PRO A 3 14.82 6.14 13.11
CA PRO A 3 13.75 5.18 13.40
C PRO A 3 12.74 5.03 12.26
N PHE A 4 12.38 6.13 11.59
CA PHE A 4 11.45 6.10 10.46
C PHE A 4 12.01 5.31 9.28
N VAL A 5 13.28 5.55 8.93
CA VAL A 5 13.96 4.84 7.83
C VAL A 5 14.16 3.37 8.18
N ASP A 6 14.44 3.04 9.45
CA ASP A 6 14.54 1.65 9.90
C ASP A 6 13.23 0.88 9.69
N LYS A 7 12.08 1.46 10.10
CA LYS A 7 10.76 0.88 9.83
C LYS A 7 10.54 0.67 8.33
N MET A 8 10.87 1.64 7.48
CA MET A 8 10.73 1.49 6.03
C MET A 8 11.60 0.34 5.47
N ILE A 9 12.84 0.21 5.94
CA ILE A 9 13.74 -0.87 5.52
C ILE A 9 13.21 -2.22 6.00
N ARG A 10 12.74 -2.32 7.24
CA ARG A 10 12.12 -3.53 7.80
C ARG A 10 10.85 -3.92 7.04
N ALA A 11 10.00 -2.94 6.69
CA ALA A 11 8.80 -3.16 5.87
C ALA A 11 9.17 -3.70 4.49
N ALA A 12 10.19 -3.10 3.86
CA ALA A 12 10.71 -3.57 2.59
C ALA A 12 11.30 -4.99 2.70
N ARG A 13 11.96 -5.33 3.81
CA ARG A 13 12.44 -6.69 4.09
C ARG A 13 11.34 -7.69 4.44
N LEU A 14 10.07 -7.29 4.43
CA LEU A 14 8.92 -8.11 4.76
C LEU A 14 8.96 -8.62 6.21
N ASP A 15 9.53 -7.82 7.12
CA ASP A 15 9.59 -8.14 8.55
C ASP A 15 8.18 -8.11 9.16
N ILE A 16 7.68 -9.29 9.55
CA ILE A 16 6.34 -9.46 10.13
C ILE A 16 6.22 -8.70 11.45
N THR A 17 7.28 -8.68 12.26
CA THR A 17 7.27 -8.04 13.58
C THR A 17 7.05 -6.53 13.49
N LEU A 18 7.50 -5.92 12.39
CA LEU A 18 7.24 -4.51 12.15
C LEU A 18 5.74 -4.25 11.94
N TYR A 19 5.06 -5.10 11.17
CA TYR A 19 3.65 -4.87 10.88
C TYR A 19 2.81 -4.94 12.16
N GLU A 20 3.10 -5.88 13.07
CA GLU A 20 2.49 -5.93 14.41
C GLU A 20 2.85 -4.70 15.28
N GLU A 21 4.08 -4.19 15.18
CA GLU A 21 4.53 -3.00 15.91
C GLU A 21 3.76 -1.74 15.46
N VAL A 22 3.72 -1.48 14.15
CA VAL A 22 3.09 -0.27 13.59
C VAL A 22 1.57 -0.34 13.62
N GLU A 23 0.99 -1.54 13.62
CA GLU A 23 -0.44 -1.75 13.86
C GLU A 23 -0.85 -1.14 15.20
N ARG A 24 -0.13 -1.48 16.28
CA ARG A 24 -0.47 -1.08 17.65
C ARG A 24 -0.04 0.34 17.99
N ASP A 25 0.97 0.87 17.32
CA ASP A 25 1.48 2.22 17.58
C ASP A 25 0.71 3.30 16.81
N LYS A 26 -0.24 3.96 17.49
CA LYS A 26 -1.03 5.05 16.87
C LYS A 26 -0.18 6.26 16.46
N THR A 27 1.01 6.45 17.04
CA THR A 27 1.87 7.60 16.76
C THR A 27 2.47 7.55 15.35
N VAL A 28 2.57 6.36 14.74
CA VAL A 28 3.17 6.19 13.41
C VAL A 28 2.19 6.34 12.25
N THR A 29 0.96 6.78 12.52
CA THR A 29 -0.06 7.05 11.48
C THR A 29 0.42 8.11 10.48
N PHE A 30 1.11 9.15 10.94
CA PHE A 30 1.68 10.16 10.04
C PHE A 30 2.88 9.59 9.26
N GLU A 31 3.71 8.76 9.89
CA GLU A 31 4.84 8.09 9.22
C GLU A 31 4.34 7.19 8.07
N SER A 32 3.28 6.41 8.29
CA SER A 32 2.73 5.53 7.25
C SER A 32 2.23 6.32 6.04
N MET A 33 1.59 7.48 6.26
CA MET A 33 1.20 8.40 5.20
C MET A 33 2.44 8.94 4.44
N MET A 34 3.52 9.28 5.15
CA MET A 34 4.77 9.72 4.51
C MET A 34 5.39 8.63 3.63
N VAL A 35 5.34 7.36 4.04
CA VAL A 35 5.79 6.24 3.19
C VAL A 35 4.98 6.20 1.88
N VAL A 36 3.66 6.36 1.94
CA VAL A 36 2.80 6.38 0.75
C VAL A 36 3.14 7.55 -0.16
N VAL A 37 3.36 8.75 0.40
CA VAL A 37 3.80 9.93 -0.36
C VAL A 37 5.12 9.66 -1.07
N LEU A 38 6.12 9.14 -0.35
CA LEU A 38 7.43 8.83 -0.92
C LEU A 38 7.34 7.79 -2.04
N ALA A 39 6.57 6.71 -1.84
CA ALA A 39 6.37 5.68 -2.84
C ALA A 39 5.62 6.22 -4.09
N SER A 40 4.66 7.13 -3.88
CA SER A 40 3.90 7.77 -4.96
C SER A 40 4.78 8.70 -5.79
N ILE A 41 5.61 9.52 -5.13
CA ILE A 41 6.59 10.37 -5.79
C ILE A 41 7.61 9.52 -6.55
N ALA A 42 8.16 8.47 -5.93
CA ALA A 42 9.11 7.56 -6.58
C ALA A 42 8.53 6.92 -7.85
N SER A 43 7.26 6.54 -7.83
CA SER A 43 6.56 6.02 -9.01
C SER A 43 6.28 7.10 -10.07
N GLY A 44 6.11 8.36 -9.67
CA GLY A 44 5.80 9.49 -10.56
C GLY A 44 7.03 10.09 -11.25
N ILE A 45 8.23 10.01 -10.65
CA ILE A 45 9.44 10.63 -11.20
C ILE A 45 9.79 10.06 -12.58
N GLY A 46 9.66 8.74 -12.80
CA GLY A 46 9.86 8.11 -14.11
C GLY A 46 8.88 8.58 -15.20
N LEU A 47 7.79 9.26 -14.83
CA LEU A 47 6.74 9.77 -15.71
C LEU A 47 6.72 11.30 -15.83
N MET A 48 7.64 12.01 -15.15
CA MET A 48 7.69 13.49 -15.15
C MET A 48 7.76 14.10 -16.55
N GLY A 49 8.32 13.39 -17.54
CA GLY A 49 8.37 13.83 -18.93
C GLY A 49 7.00 14.01 -19.63
N LYS A 50 5.89 13.52 -19.06
CA LYS A 50 4.55 13.62 -19.66
C LYS A 50 3.57 14.56 -18.94
N GLY A 51 3.78 14.83 -17.65
CA GLY A 51 2.82 15.59 -16.81
C GLY A 51 3.41 16.72 -15.96
N GLY A 52 4.75 16.88 -15.95
CA GLY A 52 5.42 17.92 -15.17
C GLY A 52 5.15 17.86 -13.67
N PHE A 53 5.42 18.96 -12.97
CA PHE A 53 5.25 19.07 -11.52
C PHE A 53 3.78 18.99 -11.07
N ALA A 54 2.86 19.58 -11.85
CA ALA A 54 1.43 19.51 -11.57
C ALA A 54 0.92 18.06 -11.57
N GLY A 55 1.37 17.24 -12.54
CA GLY A 55 1.04 15.81 -12.59
C GLY A 55 1.57 15.01 -11.41
N LEU A 56 2.73 15.38 -10.86
CA LEU A 56 3.29 14.74 -9.67
C LEU A 56 2.41 15.01 -8.43
N ILE A 57 1.97 16.26 -8.25
CA ILE A 57 1.11 16.65 -7.12
C ILE A 57 -0.25 15.94 -7.23
N THR A 58 -0.91 16.04 -8.39
CA THR A 58 -2.23 15.42 -8.58
C THR A 58 -2.14 13.90 -8.45
N GLY A 59 -1.10 13.28 -9.01
CA GLY A 59 -0.85 11.84 -8.86
C GLY A 59 -0.64 11.42 -7.41
N THR A 60 0.09 12.20 -6.62
CA THR A 60 0.32 11.92 -5.19
C THR A 60 -0.98 12.05 -4.38
N LEU A 61 -1.79 13.07 -4.64
CA LEU A 61 -3.10 13.24 -3.99
C LEU A 61 -4.05 12.09 -4.33
N VAL A 62 -4.12 11.69 -5.60
CA VAL A 62 -4.92 10.54 -6.04
C VAL A 62 -4.41 9.26 -5.37
N ALA A 63 -3.10 9.05 -5.26
CA ALA A 63 -2.53 7.89 -4.59
C ALA A 63 -2.87 7.83 -3.09
N LEU A 64 -2.84 8.97 -2.39
CA LEU A 64 -3.27 9.05 -1.00
C LEU A 64 -4.75 8.70 -0.83
N ILE A 65 -5.64 9.30 -1.63
CA ILE A 65 -7.08 8.97 -1.60
C ILE A 65 -7.31 7.49 -1.91
N THR A 66 -6.59 6.97 -2.91
CA THR A 66 -6.67 5.56 -3.30
C THR A 66 -6.23 4.64 -2.17
N TRP A 67 -5.16 5.00 -1.45
CA TRP A 67 -4.69 4.25 -0.29
C TRP A 67 -5.68 4.27 0.88
N LEU A 68 -6.33 5.41 1.16
CA LEU A 68 -7.39 5.49 2.17
C LEU A 68 -8.56 4.57 1.82
N ILE A 69 -9.03 4.62 0.57
CA ILE A 69 -10.08 3.73 0.07
C ILE A 69 -9.64 2.27 0.18
N TRP A 70 -8.41 1.96 -0.20
CA TRP A 70 -7.84 0.62 -0.13
C TRP A 70 -7.80 0.08 1.29
N ALA A 71 -7.30 0.86 2.25
CA ALA A 71 -7.27 0.47 3.66
C ALA A 71 -8.69 0.22 4.19
N TYR A 72 -9.67 1.01 3.76
CA TYR A 72 -11.05 0.84 4.19
C TYR A 72 -11.66 -0.42 3.58
N LEU A 73 -11.39 -0.70 2.30
CA LEU A 73 -11.82 -1.94 1.65
C LEU A 73 -11.22 -3.17 2.34
N CYS A 74 -9.92 -3.18 2.61
CA CYS A 74 -9.26 -4.28 3.33
C CYS A 74 -9.86 -4.48 4.72
N PHE A 75 -10.07 -3.38 5.47
CA PHE A 75 -10.72 -3.42 6.78
C PHE A 75 -12.14 -4.02 6.68
N PHE A 76 -12.96 -3.51 5.77
CA PHE A 76 -14.35 -3.93 5.65
C PHE A 76 -14.48 -5.38 5.15
N ILE A 77 -13.73 -5.74 4.11
CA ILE A 77 -13.70 -7.11 3.57
C ILE A 77 -13.18 -8.07 4.63
N GLY A 78 -12.09 -7.71 5.29
CA GLY A 78 -11.42 -8.58 6.25
C GLY A 78 -12.23 -8.83 7.53
N THR A 79 -12.89 -7.80 8.05
CA THR A 79 -13.66 -7.90 9.30
C THR A 79 -15.10 -8.38 9.09
N LYS A 80 -15.68 -8.23 7.88
CA LYS A 80 -17.08 -8.58 7.61
C LYS A 80 -17.28 -9.78 6.68
N PHE A 81 -16.48 -9.91 5.63
CA PHE A 81 -16.67 -10.96 4.63
C PHE A 81 -15.78 -12.18 4.85
N LEU A 82 -14.56 -11.98 5.35
CA LEU A 82 -13.60 -13.06 5.60
C LEU A 82 -13.09 -13.13 7.05
N PRO A 83 -13.92 -12.87 8.09
CA PRO A 83 -13.42 -12.88 9.47
C PRO A 83 -12.93 -14.26 9.91
N GLU A 84 -11.93 -14.26 10.77
CA GLU A 84 -11.58 -15.38 11.65
C GLU A 84 -12.20 -15.19 13.03
N GLN A 85 -12.16 -16.23 13.87
CA GLN A 85 -12.68 -16.15 15.25
C GLN A 85 -12.01 -15.05 16.08
N ASP A 86 -10.73 -14.80 15.81
CA ASP A 86 -9.92 -13.83 16.54
C ASP A 86 -9.73 -12.51 15.77
N THR A 87 -10.43 -12.31 14.65
CA THR A 87 -10.30 -11.08 13.86
C THR A 87 -10.83 -9.89 14.63
N SER A 88 -9.91 -9.06 15.11
CA SER A 88 -10.18 -7.79 15.75
C SER A 88 -9.26 -6.77 15.10
N ALA A 89 -9.82 -5.85 14.33
CA ALA A 89 -9.04 -4.79 13.71
C ALA A 89 -9.84 -3.48 13.68
N ASP A 90 -9.14 -2.36 13.67
CA ASP A 90 -9.66 -1.05 13.34
C ASP A 90 -9.12 -0.53 12.00
N TYR A 91 -9.79 0.47 11.45
CA TYR A 91 -9.37 1.06 10.17
C TYR A 91 -7.96 1.67 10.23
N GLY A 92 -7.55 2.22 11.38
CA GLY A 92 -6.25 2.83 11.58
C GLY A 92 -5.11 1.82 11.55
N GLU A 93 -5.34 0.60 12.06
CA GLU A 93 -4.39 -0.51 12.02
C GLU A 93 -4.05 -0.90 10.58
N LEU A 94 -5.08 -1.07 9.73
CA LEU A 94 -4.91 -1.31 8.29
C LEU A 94 -4.20 -0.13 7.62
N LEU A 95 -4.57 1.09 7.97
CA LEU A 95 -3.96 2.30 7.40
C LEU A 95 -2.45 2.35 7.71
N ARG A 96 -2.03 2.13 8.95
CA ARG A 96 -0.61 2.12 9.35
C ARG A 96 0.18 1.03 8.63
N THR A 97 -0.28 -0.22 8.73
CA THR A 97 0.41 -1.38 8.14
C THR A 97 0.49 -1.31 6.62
N LEU A 98 -0.59 -0.95 5.93
CA LEU A 98 -0.61 -0.81 4.46
C LEU A 98 0.22 0.38 3.98
N GLY A 99 0.30 1.46 4.77
CA GLY A 99 1.19 2.58 4.47
C GLY A 99 2.65 2.14 4.48
N PHE A 100 3.09 1.43 5.53
CA PHE A 100 4.45 0.87 5.58
C PHE A 100 4.70 -0.19 4.51
N ALA A 101 3.70 -1.01 4.17
CA ALA A 101 3.77 -2.00 3.09
C ALA A 101 4.00 -1.38 1.71
N SER A 102 3.84 -0.05 1.58
CA SER A 102 4.18 0.69 0.36
C SER A 102 5.69 0.97 0.22
N SER A 103 6.50 0.73 1.25
CA SER A 103 7.95 0.99 1.26
C SER A 103 8.72 0.36 0.09
N PRO A 104 8.49 -0.91 -0.30
CA PRO A 104 9.11 -1.49 -1.50
C PRO A 104 8.92 -0.65 -2.76
N GLY A 105 7.79 0.05 -2.89
CA GLY A 105 7.46 0.89 -4.05
C GLY A 105 8.44 2.05 -4.28
N ILE A 106 9.19 2.46 -3.25
CA ILE A 106 10.17 3.54 -3.35
C ILE A 106 11.30 3.19 -4.32
N VAL A 107 11.60 1.90 -4.50
CA VAL A 107 12.62 1.43 -5.48
C VAL A 107 12.29 1.87 -6.91
N ARG A 108 11.03 2.21 -7.21
CA ARG A 108 10.60 2.72 -8.52
C ARG A 108 11.27 4.03 -8.92
N ILE A 109 11.90 4.76 -7.99
CA ILE A 109 12.75 5.91 -8.31
C ILE A 109 13.90 5.55 -9.26
N LEU A 110 14.38 4.30 -9.21
CA LEU A 110 15.42 3.80 -10.12
C LEU A 110 14.91 3.66 -11.57
N GLY A 111 13.60 3.78 -11.80
CA GLY A 111 13.00 3.80 -13.12
C GLY A 111 13.34 5.04 -13.97
N ILE A 112 14.07 6.02 -13.41
CA ILE A 112 14.71 7.12 -14.15
C ILE A 112 15.72 6.57 -15.17
N ILE A 113 16.33 5.41 -14.89
CA ILE A 113 17.29 4.80 -15.80
C ILE A 113 16.57 4.31 -17.07
N PRO A 114 16.93 4.83 -18.26
CA PRO A 114 16.29 4.44 -19.51
C PRO A 114 16.35 2.92 -19.72
N GLY A 115 15.21 2.33 -20.12
CA GLY A 115 15.10 0.89 -20.37
C GLY A 115 14.82 0.01 -19.14
N LEU A 116 15.04 0.51 -17.91
CA LEU A 116 14.81 -0.28 -16.69
C LEU A 116 13.45 0.00 -16.02
N GLY A 117 12.81 1.12 -16.32
CA GLY A 117 11.60 1.57 -15.62
C GLY A 117 10.47 0.53 -15.58
N GLN A 118 10.23 -0.20 -16.67
CA GLN A 118 9.17 -1.21 -16.72
C GLN A 118 9.52 -2.45 -15.89
N ILE A 119 10.76 -2.92 -15.97
CA ILE A 119 11.24 -4.09 -15.20
C ILE A 119 11.21 -3.77 -13.70
N ILE A 120 11.74 -2.61 -13.30
CA ILE A 120 11.74 -2.17 -11.90
C ILE A 120 10.30 -2.00 -11.39
N SER A 121 9.42 -1.40 -12.19
CA SER A 121 8.01 -1.24 -11.81
C SER A 121 7.31 -2.59 -11.61
N PHE A 122 7.60 -3.56 -12.47
CA PHE A 122 7.06 -4.91 -12.39
C PHE A 122 7.55 -5.64 -11.12
N LEU A 123 8.86 -5.66 -10.88
CA LEU A 123 9.47 -6.28 -9.70
C LEU A 123 8.97 -5.62 -8.40
N ALA A 124 8.91 -4.28 -8.38
CA ALA A 124 8.36 -3.54 -7.26
C ALA A 124 6.86 -3.85 -7.06
N GLY A 125 6.11 -4.09 -8.13
CA GLY A 125 4.72 -4.53 -8.06
C GLY A 125 4.56 -5.87 -7.34
N ILE A 126 5.35 -6.88 -7.72
CA ILE A 126 5.36 -8.19 -7.05
C ILE A 126 5.77 -8.04 -5.59
N TRP A 127 6.81 -7.26 -5.32
CA TRP A 127 7.30 -7.04 -3.95
C TRP A 127 6.25 -6.36 -3.07
N MET A 128 5.59 -5.31 -3.58
CA MET A 128 4.48 -4.66 -2.87
C MET A 128 3.28 -5.57 -2.68
N LEU A 129 2.97 -6.44 -3.64
CA LEU A 129 1.90 -7.42 -3.47
C LEU A 129 2.14 -8.34 -2.26
N VAL A 130 3.36 -8.87 -2.14
CA VAL A 130 3.74 -9.72 -1.01
C VAL A 130 3.68 -8.92 0.30
N ALA A 131 4.23 -7.69 0.32
CA ALA A 131 4.18 -6.81 1.49
C ALA A 131 2.73 -6.53 1.92
N MET A 132 1.83 -6.26 0.97
CA MET A 132 0.42 -5.98 1.24
C MET A 132 -0.30 -7.18 1.85
N VAL A 133 -0.08 -8.39 1.32
CA VAL A 133 -0.70 -9.60 1.89
C VAL A 133 -0.23 -9.81 3.33
N ILE A 134 1.06 -9.62 3.61
CA ILE A 134 1.61 -9.75 4.96
C ILE A 134 1.02 -8.69 5.89
N ALA A 135 0.96 -7.44 5.45
CA ALA A 135 0.40 -6.33 6.21
C ALA A 135 -1.08 -6.54 6.53
N VAL A 136 -1.89 -6.94 5.55
CA VAL A 136 -3.31 -7.28 5.76
C VAL A 136 -3.46 -8.44 6.74
N ARG A 137 -2.61 -9.47 6.63
CA ARG A 137 -2.65 -10.61 7.55
C ARG A 137 -2.36 -10.17 8.99
N GLN A 138 -1.37 -9.30 9.20
CA GLN A 138 -1.02 -8.84 10.55
C GLN A 138 -2.11 -7.94 11.10
N ALA A 139 -2.49 -6.91 10.34
CA ALA A 139 -3.44 -5.91 10.79
C ALA A 139 -4.87 -6.44 11.02
N LEU A 140 -5.21 -7.63 10.51
CA LEU A 140 -6.49 -8.30 10.74
C LEU A 140 -6.40 -9.45 11.77
N ASP A 141 -5.24 -9.65 12.38
CA ASP A 141 -4.96 -10.78 13.28
C ASP A 141 -5.28 -12.15 12.65
N TYR A 142 -5.03 -12.31 11.35
CA TYR A 142 -5.31 -13.55 10.64
C TYR A 142 -4.23 -14.60 10.91
N LYS A 143 -4.67 -15.80 11.34
CA LYS A 143 -3.85 -17.01 11.32
C LYS A 143 -3.66 -17.51 9.88
N SER A 144 -4.71 -17.44 9.04
CA SER A 144 -4.72 -17.94 7.66
C SER A 144 -4.20 -16.93 6.63
N THR A 145 -3.02 -17.18 6.06
CA THR A 145 -2.51 -16.40 4.91
C THR A 145 -3.43 -16.45 3.69
N PRO A 146 -4.05 -17.60 3.31
CA PRO A 146 -5.01 -17.63 2.21
C PRO A 146 -6.20 -16.67 2.37
N ARG A 147 -6.68 -16.41 3.61
CA ARG A 147 -7.73 -15.41 3.83
C ARG A 147 -7.24 -14.00 3.55
N ALA A 148 -6.04 -13.64 3.97
CA ALA A 148 -5.44 -12.34 3.66
C ALA A 148 -5.27 -12.14 2.14
N VAL A 149 -4.83 -13.20 1.42
CA VAL A 149 -4.81 -13.21 -0.05
C VAL A 149 -6.22 -12.99 -0.61
N GLY A 150 -7.24 -13.66 -0.06
CA GLY A 150 -8.64 -13.46 -0.43
C GLY A 150 -9.10 -12.01 -0.25
N VAL A 151 -8.75 -11.38 0.88
CA VAL A 151 -9.04 -9.95 1.13
C VAL A 151 -8.40 -9.07 0.05
N CYS A 152 -7.12 -9.28 -0.26
CA CYS A 152 -6.43 -8.52 -1.30
C CYS A 152 -7.06 -8.73 -2.69
N ILE A 153 -7.42 -9.96 -3.06
CA ILE A 153 -8.04 -10.26 -4.35
C ILE A 153 -9.42 -9.58 -4.47
N ILE A 154 -10.29 -9.73 -3.46
CA ILE A 154 -11.61 -9.11 -3.45
C ILE A 154 -11.48 -7.59 -3.48
N GLY A 155 -10.57 -7.03 -2.67
CA GLY A 155 -10.28 -5.61 -2.67
C GLY A 155 -9.92 -5.10 -4.06
N TRP A 156 -9.00 -5.76 -4.76
CA TRP A 156 -8.59 -5.37 -6.11
C TRP A 156 -9.73 -5.44 -7.12
N ILE A 157 -10.59 -6.46 -7.03
CA ILE A 157 -11.78 -6.56 -7.88
C ILE A 157 -12.71 -5.38 -7.64
N VAL A 158 -13.02 -5.08 -6.37
CA VAL A 158 -13.90 -3.94 -6.02
C VAL A 158 -13.29 -2.62 -6.48
N GLN A 159 -11.99 -2.41 -6.25
CA GLN A 159 -11.30 -1.21 -6.68
C GLN A 159 -11.26 -1.07 -8.20
N ALA A 160 -11.06 -2.17 -8.95
CA ALA A 160 -11.11 -2.17 -10.40
C ALA A 160 -12.51 -1.79 -10.92
N VAL A 161 -13.58 -2.27 -10.27
CA VAL A 161 -14.96 -1.89 -10.60
C VAL A 161 -15.20 -0.40 -10.34
N ILE A 162 -14.76 0.12 -9.18
CA ILE A 162 -14.87 1.55 -8.86
C ILE A 162 -14.16 2.40 -9.92
N MET A 163 -12.91 2.03 -10.27
CA MET A 163 -12.13 2.73 -11.29
C MET A 163 -12.80 2.66 -12.67
N PHE A 164 -13.37 1.52 -13.04
CA PHE A 164 -14.10 1.36 -14.29
C PHE A 164 -15.33 2.28 -14.36
N ILE A 165 -16.10 2.37 -13.28
CA ILE A 165 -17.28 3.26 -13.19
C ILE A 165 -16.85 4.73 -13.30
N ILE A 166 -15.83 5.14 -12.55
CA ILE A 166 -15.27 6.50 -12.61
C ILE A 166 -14.85 6.80 -14.06
N PHE A 167 -14.08 5.92 -14.69
CA PHE A 167 -13.64 6.11 -16.07
C PHE A 167 -14.81 6.24 -17.06
N LYS A 168 -15.94 5.56 -16.82
CA LYS A 168 -17.15 5.69 -17.64
C LYS A 168 -17.91 6.98 -17.42
N ILE A 169 -17.86 7.58 -16.24
CA ILE A 169 -18.56 8.83 -15.92
C ILE A 169 -17.81 10.05 -16.50
N PHE A 170 -16.48 10.03 -16.48
CA PHE A 170 -15.63 11.14 -16.94
C PHE A 170 -15.20 11.03 -18.41
N LYS A 171 -15.80 10.11 -19.18
CA LYS A 171 -15.54 9.92 -20.60
C LYS A 171 -16.82 10.15 -21.40
#